data_AF-A0Z6K8-F1
#
_entry.id   AF-A0Z6K8-F1
#
_cell.length_a   1.000
_cell.length_b   1.000
_cell.length_c   1.000
_cell.angle_alpha   90.00
_cell.angle_beta   90.00
_cell.angle_gamma   90.00
#
_symmetry.space_group_name_H-M   'P 1'
#
loop_
_entity.id
_entity.type
_entity.pdbx_description
1 polymer ?
#
loop_
_entity_poly.entity_id
_entity_poly.type
_entity_poly.pdbx_seq_one_letter_code
_entity_poly.pdbx_strand_id
1 'polypeptide(L)'
;MQLKGVRSLIAGKAVWGFSLTELMVAIAIGSFIALAGTTFYVTTVGSSKDVYDAAARTEQIYSPAASLLDDIRRAGYRGTPAALSSYLLTTQGFGASAGDEGDFPAIEFGTSGAPTMSGATTTDCVLVSYVQQHTCAAGDGVAGCAGAGTVVQVHHRFGYRLRNHVLEATAGVHPGEYSGGAPVSGCTAPPATAPWVPVTRLGDVFVDTFTVELINENIADGDNDCVLGVAGAAPCDTYGNTSLQACGSTALSCRIDRLYKVTLCAYPKSIDNQCANDPDDKIYVELYAKPRNAVLIQAAAS
;
A
#
# COMPACT_ATOMS: atom_id res chain seq x y z
N MET A 1 -92.66 2.02 20.22
CA MET A 1 -91.69 2.32 21.29
C MET A 1 -90.37 2.73 20.66
N GLN A 2 -90.05 4.02 20.68
CA GLN A 2 -88.75 4.52 20.25
C GLN A 2 -87.74 4.37 21.39
N LEU A 3 -86.62 3.69 21.12
CA LEU A 3 -85.50 3.62 22.06
C LEU A 3 -84.63 4.86 21.87
N LYS A 4 -84.70 5.68 22.92
CA LYS A 4 -84.10 7.00 23.11
C LYS A 4 -82.58 6.87 23.22
N GLY A 5 -81.86 7.62 22.38
CA GLY A 5 -80.40 7.66 22.38
C GLY A 5 -79.84 8.15 23.72
N VAL A 6 -78.89 7.38 24.26
CA VAL A 6 -78.09 7.76 25.42
C VAL A 6 -76.81 8.43 24.91
N ARG A 7 -76.78 9.77 24.96
CA ARG A 7 -75.56 10.57 24.81
C ARG A 7 -74.95 10.75 26.19
N SER A 8 -73.82 10.10 26.46
CA SER A 8 -72.96 10.45 27.60
C SER A 8 -72.00 11.55 27.16
N LEU A 9 -72.16 12.74 27.74
CA LEU A 9 -71.27 13.89 27.60
C LEU A 9 -70.13 13.72 28.61
N ILE A 10 -68.98 13.26 28.15
CA ILE A 10 -67.71 13.50 28.84
C ILE A 10 -67.19 14.85 28.34
N ALA A 11 -66.89 15.74 29.28
CA ALA A 11 -66.37 17.09 29.12
C ALA A 11 -65.76 17.44 27.75
N GLY A 12 -66.46 18.29 27.00
CA GLY A 12 -65.85 19.30 26.12
C GLY A 12 -65.33 18.88 24.74
N LYS A 13 -65.29 17.59 24.37
CA LYS A 13 -65.03 17.17 22.98
C LYS A 13 -66.04 16.12 22.55
N ALA A 14 -66.84 16.44 21.54
CA ALA A 14 -67.70 15.48 20.87
C ALA A 14 -66.81 14.44 20.17
N VAL A 15 -66.62 13.28 20.78
CA VAL A 15 -66.01 12.13 20.12
C VAL A 15 -67.06 11.53 19.19
N TRP A 16 -66.99 11.86 17.91
CA TRP A 16 -67.76 11.16 16.88
C TRP A 16 -67.08 9.80 16.67
N GLY A 17 -67.75 8.72 17.08
CA GLY A 17 -67.26 7.37 16.81
C GLY A 17 -67.30 7.10 15.30
N PHE A 18 -66.21 6.54 14.76
CA PHE A 18 -66.13 6.13 13.36
C PHE A 18 -67.22 5.12 13.03
N SER A 19 -67.83 5.25 11.85
CA SER A 19 -68.70 4.18 11.35
C SER A 19 -67.86 2.96 10.94
N LEU A 20 -68.45 1.77 10.95
CA LEU A 20 -67.73 0.52 10.65
C LEU A 20 -67.07 0.55 9.26
N THR A 21 -67.71 1.17 8.27
CA THR A 21 -67.15 1.35 6.92
C THR A 21 -65.97 2.31 6.90
N GLU A 22 -66.03 3.39 7.68
CA GLU A 22 -64.96 4.38 7.81
C GLU A 22 -63.72 3.78 8.48
N LEU A 23 -63.92 2.92 9.49
CA LEU A 23 -62.85 2.14 10.11
C LEU A 23 -62.19 1.17 9.12
N MET A 24 -62.98 0.45 8.32
CA MET A 24 -62.44 -0.48 7.32
C MET A 24 -61.64 0.25 6.23
N VAL A 25 -62.12 1.41 5.76
CA VAL A 25 -61.39 2.23 4.79
C VAL A 25 -60.10 2.79 5.38
N ALA A 26 -60.12 3.26 6.63
CA ALA A 26 -58.92 3.75 7.32
C ALA A 26 -57.87 2.66 7.49
N ILE A 27 -58.27 1.44 7.87
CA ILE A 27 -57.36 0.29 7.98
C ILE A 27 -56.80 -0.09 6.61
N ALA A 28 -57.64 -0.12 5.57
CA ALA A 28 -57.20 -0.41 4.21
C ALA A 28 -56.14 0.59 3.73
N ILE A 29 -56.41 1.90 3.81
CA ILE A 29 -55.46 2.95 3.42
C ILE A 29 -54.19 2.89 4.27
N GLY A 30 -54.34 2.72 5.59
CA GLY A 30 -53.21 2.58 6.52
C GLY A 30 -52.31 1.40 6.17
N SER A 31 -52.88 0.25 5.79
CA SER A 31 -52.12 -0.93 5.37
C SER A 31 -51.37 -0.73 4.06
N PHE A 32 -51.96 -0.04 3.08
CA PHE A 32 -51.28 0.31 1.83
C PHE A 32 -50.11 1.28 2.06
N ILE A 33 -50.31 2.30 2.89
CA ILE A 33 -49.24 3.27 3.22
C ILE A 33 -48.12 2.57 4.00
N ALA A 34 -48.46 1.69 4.95
CA ALA A 34 -47.46 0.93 5.69
C ALA A 34 -46.64 0.02 4.77
N LEU A 35 -47.28 -0.71 3.86
CA LEU A 35 -46.60 -1.56 2.89
C LEU A 35 -45.67 -0.76 1.95
N ALA A 36 -46.14 0.38 1.44
CA ALA A 36 -45.34 1.28 0.63
C ALA A 36 -44.14 1.83 1.43
N GLY A 37 -44.36 2.23 2.68
CA GLY A 37 -43.31 2.70 3.58
C GLY A 37 -42.26 1.63 3.90
N THR A 38 -42.67 0.40 4.18
CA THR A 38 -41.73 -0.70 4.43
C THR A 38 -40.93 -1.05 3.17
N THR A 39 -41.57 -1.05 2.01
CA THR A 39 -40.90 -1.34 0.73
C THR A 39 -39.87 -0.27 0.43
N PHE A 40 -40.25 1.01 0.56
CA PHE A 40 -39.33 2.12 0.39
C PHE A 40 -38.16 2.08 1.37
N TYR A 41 -38.41 1.75 2.63
CA TYR A 41 -37.36 1.62 3.64
C TYR A 41 -36.38 0.49 3.28
N VAL A 42 -36.88 -0.71 2.97
CA VAL A 42 -36.02 -1.85 2.63
C VAL A 42 -35.20 -1.56 1.38
N THR A 43 -35.82 -1.04 0.33
CA THR A 43 -35.11 -0.75 -0.93
C THR A 43 -34.13 0.40 -0.77
N THR A 44 -34.51 1.49 -0.10
CA THR A 44 -33.68 2.70 -0.04
C THR A 44 -32.61 2.60 1.04
N VAL A 45 -32.99 2.23 2.26
CA VAL A 45 -32.04 2.16 3.39
C VAL A 45 -31.16 0.93 3.27
N GLY A 46 -31.72 -0.21 2.83
CA GLY A 46 -30.95 -1.43 2.55
C GLY A 46 -29.89 -1.18 1.47
N SER A 47 -30.30 -0.67 0.31
CA SER A 47 -29.34 -0.36 -0.76
C SER A 47 -28.31 0.69 -0.35
N SER A 48 -28.73 1.72 0.40
CA SER A 48 -27.78 2.73 0.89
C SER A 48 -26.72 2.07 1.78
N LYS A 49 -27.13 1.19 2.70
CA LYS A 49 -26.20 0.45 3.56
C LYS A 49 -25.23 -0.40 2.74
N ASP A 50 -25.73 -1.14 1.77
CA ASP A 50 -24.90 -2.00 0.92
C ASP A 50 -23.86 -1.19 0.13
N VAL A 51 -24.26 -0.01 -0.36
CA VAL A 51 -23.35 0.93 -1.04
C VAL A 51 -22.27 1.46 -0.09
N TYR A 52 -22.63 1.86 1.14
CA TYR A 52 -21.65 2.32 2.12
C TYR A 52 -20.67 1.22 2.52
N ASP A 53 -21.16 0.00 2.75
CA ASP A 53 -20.32 -1.15 3.11
C ASP A 53 -19.37 -1.51 1.95
N ALA A 54 -19.86 -1.49 0.70
CA ALA A 54 -19.02 -1.70 -0.49
C ALA A 54 -17.96 -0.61 -0.66
N ALA A 55 -18.32 0.66 -0.46
CA ALA A 55 -17.37 1.77 -0.52
C ALA A 55 -16.29 1.66 0.58
N ALA A 56 -16.69 1.33 1.80
CA ALA A 56 -15.76 1.14 2.91
C ALA A 56 -14.75 0.00 2.65
N ARG A 57 -15.21 -1.13 2.09
CA ARG A 57 -14.35 -2.25 1.72
C ARG A 57 -13.38 -1.88 0.60
N THR A 58 -13.88 -1.14 -0.39
CA THR A 58 -13.07 -0.64 -1.51
C THR A 58 -11.95 0.26 -1.00
N GLU A 59 -12.25 1.20 -0.10
CA GLU A 59 -11.25 2.11 0.47
C GLU A 59 -10.18 1.39 1.29
N GLN A 60 -10.54 0.35 2.05
CA GLN A 60 -9.56 -0.47 2.78
C GLN A 60 -8.51 -1.11 1.86
N ILE A 61 -8.82 -1.30 0.57
CA ILE A 61 -7.91 -1.86 -0.42
C ILE A 61 -7.17 -0.77 -1.20
N TYR A 62 -7.88 0.26 -1.65
CA TYR A 62 -7.29 1.33 -2.45
C TYR A 62 -6.31 2.19 -1.66
N SER A 63 -6.62 2.50 -0.39
CA SER A 63 -5.78 3.35 0.45
C SER A 63 -4.34 2.83 0.62
N PRO A 64 -4.11 1.57 1.05
CA PRO A 64 -2.75 1.05 1.18
C PRO A 64 -2.04 0.86 -0.16
N ALA A 65 -2.77 0.50 -1.22
CA ALA A 65 -2.20 0.41 -2.57
C ALA A 65 -1.71 1.79 -3.04
N ALA A 66 -2.52 2.83 -2.90
CA ALA A 66 -2.14 4.20 -3.26
C ALA A 66 -0.96 4.71 -2.43
N SER A 67 -0.91 4.39 -1.14
CA SER A 67 0.23 4.72 -0.26
C SER A 67 1.52 4.06 -0.75
N LEU A 68 1.49 2.76 -1.05
CA LEU A 68 2.64 2.04 -1.60
C LEU A 68 3.11 2.67 -2.92
N LEU A 69 2.20 3.14 -3.78
CA LEU A 69 2.58 3.84 -5.00
C LEU A 69 3.31 5.16 -4.75
N ASP A 70 2.89 5.93 -3.75
CA ASP A 70 3.60 7.16 -3.40
C ASP A 70 4.98 6.84 -2.80
N ASP A 71 5.09 5.78 -2.01
CA ASP A 71 6.38 5.32 -1.48
C ASP A 71 7.32 4.85 -2.59
N ILE A 72 6.85 4.05 -3.54
CA ILE A 72 7.62 3.63 -4.74
C ILE A 72 8.09 4.87 -5.52
N ARG A 73 7.23 5.89 -5.65
CA ARG A 73 7.60 7.15 -6.31
C ARG A 73 8.70 7.91 -5.56
N ARG A 74 8.80 7.77 -4.24
CA ARG A 74 9.83 8.42 -3.40
C ARG A 74 11.17 7.67 -3.37
N ALA A 75 11.16 6.37 -3.65
CA ALA A 75 12.32 5.47 -3.55
C ALA A 75 13.58 5.91 -4.35
N GLY A 76 13.45 6.81 -5.32
CA GLY A 76 14.56 7.18 -6.22
C GLY A 76 15.68 8.04 -5.60
N TYR A 77 15.47 8.71 -4.46
CA TYR A 77 16.51 9.53 -3.85
C TYR A 77 17.27 8.77 -2.76
N ARG A 78 18.53 8.41 -3.06
CA ARG A 78 19.41 7.63 -2.17
C ARG A 78 20.36 8.47 -1.32
N GLY A 79 20.13 9.77 -1.17
CA GLY A 79 20.98 10.65 -0.37
C GLY A 79 22.11 11.31 -1.16
N THR A 80 23.14 11.82 -0.47
CA THR A 80 24.26 12.50 -1.16
C THR A 80 25.17 11.48 -1.88
N PRO A 81 25.68 11.81 -3.08
CA PRO A 81 26.58 10.92 -3.83
C PRO A 81 27.78 10.40 -3.03
N ALA A 82 28.34 11.22 -2.13
CA ALA A 82 29.47 10.83 -1.27
C ALA A 82 29.10 9.78 -0.19
N ALA A 83 27.87 9.80 0.32
CA ALA A 83 27.39 8.81 1.28
C ALA A 83 27.08 7.48 0.58
N LEU A 84 26.46 7.55 -0.61
CA LEU A 84 26.23 6.39 -1.46
C LEU A 84 27.55 5.76 -1.92
N SER A 85 28.52 6.57 -2.36
CA SER A 85 29.84 6.07 -2.77
C SER A 85 30.58 5.40 -1.62
N SER A 86 30.52 5.98 -0.41
CA SER A 86 31.12 5.37 0.78
C SER A 86 30.46 4.02 1.11
N TYR A 87 29.14 3.93 1.03
CA TYR A 87 28.40 2.68 1.26
C TYR A 87 28.75 1.60 0.21
N LEU A 88 28.77 1.95 -1.07
CA LEU A 88 29.17 1.03 -2.13
C LEU A 88 30.62 0.54 -1.91
N LEU A 89 31.52 1.42 -1.48
CA LEU A 89 32.90 1.06 -1.15
C LEU A 89 33.05 0.18 0.09
N THR A 90 32.17 0.25 1.10
CA THR A 90 32.30 -0.53 2.34
C THR A 90 31.51 -1.83 2.35
N THR A 91 30.37 -1.86 1.66
CA THR A 91 29.44 -3.00 1.66
C THR A 91 29.67 -3.90 0.45
N GLN A 92 30.27 -3.37 -0.64
CA GLN A 92 30.75 -4.16 -1.79
C GLN A 92 32.28 -4.12 -1.96
N GLY A 93 33.02 -3.51 -1.04
CA GLY A 93 34.48 -3.42 -1.10
C GLY A 93 35.26 -4.66 -0.67
N PHE A 94 34.62 -5.82 -0.49
CA PHE A 94 35.31 -7.09 -0.25
C PHE A 94 34.97 -8.10 -1.35
N GLY A 95 35.54 -7.87 -2.53
CA GLY A 95 35.37 -8.67 -3.74
C GLY A 95 35.54 -7.75 -4.94
N ALA A 96 36.09 -8.23 -6.05
CA ALA A 96 36.41 -7.40 -7.22
C ALA A 96 35.19 -6.92 -8.04
N SER A 97 34.05 -6.68 -7.38
CA SER A 97 32.75 -6.39 -8.00
C SER A 97 32.14 -5.19 -7.29
N ALA A 98 32.34 -4.00 -7.85
CA ALA A 98 31.74 -2.77 -7.36
C ALA A 98 30.75 -2.26 -8.41
N GLY A 99 29.47 -2.19 -8.06
CA GLY A 99 28.42 -1.78 -9.01
C GLY A 99 27.00 -2.20 -8.64
N ASP A 100 26.79 -3.23 -7.83
CA ASP A 100 25.45 -3.68 -7.45
C ASP A 100 24.75 -2.70 -6.48
N GLU A 101 23.42 -2.71 -6.40
CA GLU A 101 22.68 -1.89 -5.41
C GLU A 101 22.93 -2.34 -3.96
N GLY A 102 23.52 -3.52 -3.78
CA GLY A 102 23.93 -4.13 -2.52
C GLY A 102 22.75 -4.70 -1.73
N ASP A 103 22.98 -5.04 -0.47
CA ASP A 103 21.97 -5.61 0.46
C ASP A 103 20.81 -4.65 0.80
N PHE A 104 20.83 -3.41 0.29
CA PHE A 104 19.85 -2.36 0.59
C PHE A 104 19.43 -1.63 -0.71
N PRO A 105 18.65 -2.27 -1.60
CA PRO A 105 18.08 -1.60 -2.75
C PRO A 105 17.01 -0.58 -2.32
N ALA A 106 16.71 0.37 -3.20
CA ALA A 106 15.66 1.38 -2.96
C ALA A 106 14.27 0.73 -2.75
N ILE A 107 14.05 -0.40 -3.42
CA ILE A 107 12.89 -1.27 -3.22
C ILE A 107 13.43 -2.68 -3.06
N GLU A 108 13.17 -3.26 -1.91
CA GLU A 108 13.62 -4.59 -1.51
C GLU A 108 12.40 -5.52 -1.44
N PHE A 109 12.59 -6.72 -1.98
CA PHE A 109 11.65 -7.82 -1.79
C PHE A 109 12.20 -8.73 -0.69
N GLY A 110 11.32 -9.32 0.12
CA GLY A 110 11.69 -10.37 1.05
C GLY A 110 12.52 -11.46 0.37
N THR A 111 13.30 -12.20 1.15
CA THR A 111 14.35 -13.18 0.74
C THR A 111 13.95 -14.26 -0.29
N SER A 112 12.72 -14.23 -0.80
CA SER A 112 12.13 -15.13 -1.79
C SER A 112 11.51 -14.38 -2.99
N GLY A 113 12.14 -13.33 -3.51
CA GLY A 113 11.67 -12.67 -4.74
C GLY A 113 10.29 -12.00 -4.59
N ALA A 114 9.63 -11.71 -5.72
CA ALA A 114 8.33 -11.05 -5.72
C ALA A 114 7.36 -11.77 -4.76
N PRO A 115 6.64 -11.06 -3.86
CA PRO A 115 5.73 -11.69 -2.91
C PRO A 115 4.69 -12.48 -3.70
N THR A 116 4.80 -13.80 -3.66
CA THR A 116 3.87 -14.72 -4.31
C THR A 116 3.19 -15.54 -3.24
N MET A 117 1.86 -15.56 -3.29
CA MET A 117 1.04 -16.40 -2.42
C MET A 117 1.26 -17.88 -2.78
N SER A 118 2.30 -18.49 -2.23
CA SER A 118 2.35 -19.95 -2.09
C SER A 118 2.63 -20.33 -0.64
N GLY A 119 1.62 -20.14 0.20
CA GLY A 119 1.56 -20.68 1.56
C GLY A 119 1.18 -19.64 2.62
N ALA A 120 0.37 -20.05 3.61
CA ALA A 120 -0.05 -19.25 4.77
C ALA A 120 1.10 -18.80 5.71
N THR A 121 2.35 -18.91 5.26
CA THR A 121 3.58 -18.65 6.01
C THR A 121 4.58 -17.78 5.25
N THR A 122 4.23 -17.22 4.09
CA THR A 122 5.20 -16.41 3.33
C THR A 122 5.52 -15.13 4.12
N THR A 123 6.76 -15.05 4.58
CA THR A 123 7.41 -13.86 5.14
C THR A 123 7.72 -12.81 4.08
N ASP A 124 7.10 -12.90 2.91
CA ASP A 124 7.37 -12.01 1.80
C ASP A 124 6.72 -10.65 2.04
N CYS A 125 7.54 -9.63 1.92
CA CYS A 125 7.14 -8.25 2.04
C CYS A 125 7.86 -7.42 0.99
N VAL A 126 7.38 -6.21 0.81
CA VAL A 126 8.03 -5.21 -0.02
C VAL A 126 8.43 -4.08 0.90
N LEU A 127 9.70 -3.72 0.87
CA LEU A 127 10.27 -2.64 1.67
C LEU A 127 10.72 -1.56 0.71
N VAL A 128 10.30 -0.33 0.98
CA VAL A 128 10.63 0.84 0.18
C VAL A 128 11.42 1.79 1.05
N SER A 129 12.62 2.15 0.60
CA SER A 129 13.51 3.07 1.31
C SER A 129 13.72 4.35 0.52
N TYR A 130 13.78 5.47 1.22
CA TYR A 130 14.22 6.74 0.64
C TYR A 130 14.91 7.60 1.69
N VAL A 131 15.81 8.47 1.21
CA VAL A 131 16.52 9.41 2.09
C VAL A 131 15.78 10.74 2.13
N GLN A 132 15.70 11.35 3.30
CA GLN A 132 15.21 12.71 3.47
C GLN A 132 16.18 13.53 4.32
N GLN A 133 16.31 14.82 4.01
CA GLN A 133 16.96 15.75 4.92
C GLN A 133 16.03 16.04 6.10
N HIS A 134 16.48 15.74 7.30
CA HIS A 134 15.79 16.05 8.55
C HIS A 134 16.51 17.20 9.25
N THR A 135 15.76 18.22 9.63
CA THR A 135 16.29 19.28 10.50
C THR A 135 16.01 18.88 11.93
N CYS A 136 17.08 18.62 12.67
CA CYS A 136 17.03 18.15 14.04
C CYS A 136 16.27 19.13 14.94
N ALA A 137 15.38 18.59 15.75
CA ALA A 137 14.70 19.31 16.81
C ALA A 137 15.18 18.82 18.18
N ALA A 138 15.09 19.67 19.20
CA ALA A 138 15.48 19.26 20.54
C ALA A 138 14.60 18.09 21.01
N GLY A 139 15.22 16.95 21.30
CA GLY A 139 14.53 15.75 21.80
C GLY A 139 13.89 14.86 20.72
N ASP A 140 14.23 15.03 19.44
CA ASP A 140 13.68 14.20 18.36
C ASP A 140 14.15 12.74 18.33
N GLY A 141 15.22 12.41 19.07
CA GLY A 141 15.73 11.04 19.21
C GLY A 141 16.33 10.47 17.92
N VAL A 142 16.60 11.30 16.91
CA VAL A 142 17.19 10.87 15.64
C VAL A 142 18.71 10.73 15.80
N ALA A 143 19.24 9.55 15.48
CA ALA A 143 20.68 9.32 15.54
C ALA A 143 21.43 10.29 14.59
N GLY A 144 22.47 10.94 15.10
CA GLY A 144 23.23 11.97 14.37
C GLY A 144 22.79 13.41 14.64
N CYS A 145 21.67 13.62 15.33
CA CYS A 145 21.27 14.95 15.78
C CYS A 145 22.11 15.45 16.95
N ALA A 146 23.18 16.18 16.64
CA ALA A 146 24.10 16.78 17.63
C ALA A 146 23.55 18.06 18.30
N GLY A 147 22.46 18.63 17.78
CA GLY A 147 21.81 19.82 18.32
C GLY A 147 20.66 20.30 17.44
N ALA A 148 19.72 21.06 18.01
CA ALA A 148 18.60 21.65 17.28
C ALA A 148 19.10 22.54 16.12
N GLY A 149 18.50 22.40 14.93
CA GLY A 149 18.91 23.09 13.72
C GLY A 149 20.03 22.41 12.91
N THR A 150 20.61 21.32 13.42
CA THR A 150 21.51 20.47 12.63
C THR A 150 20.70 19.77 11.53
N VAL A 151 21.24 19.67 10.31
CA VAL A 151 20.59 18.91 9.23
C VAL A 151 21.30 17.58 9.06
N VAL A 152 20.55 16.49 9.15
CA VAL A 152 21.04 15.11 8.99
C VAL A 152 20.27 14.39 7.89
N GLN A 153 20.88 13.37 7.28
CA GLN A 153 20.17 12.48 6.36
C GLN A 153 19.53 11.34 7.14
N VAL A 154 18.24 11.16 6.93
CA VAL A 154 17.43 10.13 7.58
C VAL A 154 16.88 9.19 6.53
N HIS A 155 17.00 7.91 6.80
CA HIS A 155 16.51 6.84 5.94
C HIS A 155 15.13 6.44 6.41
N HIS A 156 14.12 6.77 5.62
CA HIS A 156 12.77 6.31 5.86
C HIS A 156 12.57 4.98 5.16
N ARG A 157 11.95 4.05 5.88
CA ARG A 157 11.63 2.73 5.38
C ARG A 157 10.16 2.43 5.61
N PHE A 158 9.48 2.11 4.53
CA PHE A 158 8.08 1.69 4.52
C PHE A 158 8.04 0.23 4.12
N GLY A 159 7.08 -0.51 4.67
CA GLY A 159 6.95 -1.92 4.39
C GLY A 159 5.51 -2.33 4.24
N TYR A 160 5.26 -3.26 3.32
CA TYR A 160 3.94 -3.84 3.06
C TYR A 160 4.07 -5.35 2.96
N ARG A 161 3.16 -6.09 3.62
CA ARG A 161 3.10 -7.55 3.51
C ARG A 161 1.68 -8.05 3.65
N LEU A 162 1.43 -9.21 3.07
CA LEU A 162 0.19 -9.95 3.27
C LEU A 162 0.44 -11.06 4.30
N ARG A 163 -0.33 -11.06 5.40
CA ARG A 163 -0.21 -12.09 6.43
C ARG A 163 -1.60 -12.50 6.90
N ASN A 164 -1.90 -13.80 6.86
CA ASN A 164 -3.20 -14.35 7.27
C ASN A 164 -4.39 -13.60 6.62
N HIS A 165 -4.29 -13.29 5.33
CA HIS A 165 -5.31 -12.56 4.55
C HIS A 165 -5.59 -11.12 5.00
N VAL A 166 -4.69 -10.57 5.81
CA VAL A 166 -4.67 -9.18 6.23
C VAL A 166 -3.44 -8.51 5.64
N LEU A 167 -3.63 -7.36 5.01
CA LEU A 167 -2.52 -6.52 4.60
C LEU A 167 -2.01 -5.79 5.84
N GLU A 168 -0.70 -5.88 6.06
CA GLU A 168 0.00 -5.20 7.14
C GLU A 168 0.99 -4.19 6.54
N ALA A 169 1.16 -3.06 7.23
CA ALA A 169 2.16 -2.06 6.88
C ALA A 169 3.08 -1.77 8.07
N THR A 170 4.29 -1.31 7.77
CA THR A 170 5.23 -0.76 8.75
C THR A 170 5.85 0.52 8.20
N ALA A 171 6.15 1.46 9.08
CA ALA A 171 6.84 2.69 8.74
C ALA A 171 7.83 2.99 9.86
N GLY A 172 9.11 3.11 9.50
CA GLY A 172 10.18 3.31 10.44
C GLY A 172 11.27 4.19 9.87
N VAL A 173 12.06 4.74 10.79
CA VAL A 173 13.33 5.37 10.45
C VAL A 173 14.43 4.36 10.71
N HIS A 174 15.31 4.16 9.74
CA HIS A 174 16.44 3.23 9.83
C HIS A 174 17.76 4.01 9.94
N PRO A 175 18.11 4.51 11.15
CA PRO A 175 19.34 5.28 11.29
C PRO A 175 20.55 4.41 10.94
N GLY A 176 21.40 4.90 10.03
CA GLY A 176 22.66 4.23 9.71
C GLY A 176 22.56 3.07 8.71
N GLU A 177 21.55 3.05 7.83
CA GLU A 177 21.44 2.10 6.70
C GLU A 177 22.72 2.05 5.83
N TYR A 178 23.50 3.14 5.80
CA TYR A 178 24.78 3.22 5.09
C TYR A 178 26.02 3.22 6.00
N SER A 179 25.87 2.82 7.27
CA SER A 179 27.00 2.68 8.19
C SER A 179 27.51 1.24 8.21
N GLY A 180 28.81 1.01 8.51
CA GLY A 180 29.40 -0.33 8.59
C GLY A 180 28.81 -1.24 9.69
N GLY A 181 27.82 -0.77 10.46
CA GLY A 181 27.03 -1.55 11.41
C GLY A 181 25.52 -1.51 11.12
N ALA A 182 25.13 -1.29 9.86
CA ALA A 182 23.74 -1.23 9.43
C ALA A 182 22.96 -2.48 9.90
N PRO A 183 21.78 -2.31 10.54
CA PRO A 183 20.93 -3.44 10.88
C PRO A 183 20.56 -4.23 9.62
N VAL A 184 20.48 -5.56 9.73
CA VAL A 184 20.09 -6.45 8.63
C VAL A 184 18.77 -5.96 8.03
N SER A 185 18.75 -5.73 6.72
CA SER A 185 17.55 -5.48 5.93
C SER A 185 16.75 -6.77 5.76
N GLY A 186 15.42 -6.69 5.84
CA GLY A 186 14.57 -7.82 5.52
C GLY A 186 13.21 -7.79 6.20
N CYS A 187 12.27 -8.54 5.64
CA CYS A 187 10.92 -8.72 6.19
C CYS A 187 10.89 -9.38 7.57
N THR A 188 11.99 -10.06 7.92
CA THR A 188 12.19 -10.79 9.17
C THR A 188 13.05 -10.02 10.17
N ALA A 189 13.73 -8.95 9.75
CA ALA A 189 14.49 -8.08 10.64
C ALA A 189 13.49 -7.28 11.49
N PRO A 190 13.32 -7.59 12.78
CA PRO A 190 12.29 -6.96 13.58
C PRO A 190 12.76 -5.54 13.91
N PRO A 191 12.09 -4.47 13.44
CA PRO A 191 12.38 -3.17 13.97
C PRO A 191 11.67 -3.13 15.32
N ALA A 192 12.43 -3.17 16.42
CA ALA A 192 11.89 -2.91 17.75
C ALA A 192 11.17 -1.53 17.82
N THR A 193 11.36 -0.68 16.82
CA THR A 193 10.81 0.67 16.63
C THR A 193 9.71 0.79 15.57
N ALA A 194 9.39 -0.24 14.78
CA ALA A 194 8.41 -0.16 13.69
C ALA A 194 7.66 -1.51 13.51
N PRO A 195 6.73 -1.85 14.42
CA PRO A 195 5.96 -3.07 14.32
C PRO A 195 5.08 -3.07 13.07
N TRP A 196 4.82 -4.26 12.54
CA TRP A 196 3.81 -4.46 11.50
C TRP A 196 2.42 -4.25 12.06
N VAL A 197 1.62 -3.42 11.41
CA VAL A 197 0.26 -3.06 11.82
C VAL A 197 -0.73 -3.41 10.71
N PRO A 198 -1.88 -4.03 11.02
CA PRO A 198 -2.89 -4.33 10.01
C PRO A 198 -3.50 -3.04 9.44
N VAL A 199 -3.54 -2.94 8.11
CA VAL A 199 -4.19 -1.84 7.37
C VAL A 199 -5.53 -2.27 6.76
N THR A 200 -5.79 -3.58 6.67
CA THR A 200 -7.12 -4.12 6.35
C THR A 200 -7.71 -4.86 7.56
N ARG A 201 -9.03 -5.04 7.56
CA ARG A 201 -9.73 -5.82 8.58
C ARG A 201 -10.31 -7.09 7.97
N LEU A 202 -9.90 -8.25 8.50
CA LEU A 202 -10.35 -9.56 8.01
C LEU A 202 -11.87 -9.74 8.02
N GLY A 203 -12.58 -9.11 8.97
CA GLY A 203 -14.04 -9.16 9.05
C GLY A 203 -14.77 -8.34 7.97
N ASP A 204 -14.07 -7.41 7.33
CA ASP A 204 -14.63 -6.54 6.30
C ASP A 204 -14.18 -6.98 4.91
N VAL A 205 -12.91 -7.33 4.77
CA VAL A 205 -12.29 -7.74 3.51
C VAL A 205 -11.23 -8.81 3.73
N PHE A 206 -11.25 -9.83 2.89
CA PHE A 206 -10.27 -10.91 2.84
C PHE A 206 -9.32 -10.68 1.68
N VAL A 207 -8.05 -10.44 1.97
CA VAL A 207 -7.03 -10.21 0.94
C VAL A 207 -6.45 -11.54 0.49
N ASP A 208 -6.66 -11.86 -0.77
CA ASP A 208 -6.22 -13.12 -1.40
C ASP A 208 -4.85 -12.97 -2.01
N THR A 209 -4.57 -11.83 -2.61
CA THR A 209 -3.36 -11.65 -3.40
C THR A 209 -2.84 -10.26 -3.20
N PHE A 210 -1.54 -10.17 -2.93
CA PHE A 210 -0.77 -8.94 -2.91
C PHE A 210 0.58 -9.26 -3.52
N THR A 211 0.80 -8.79 -4.74
CA THR A 211 2.06 -8.96 -5.45
C THR A 211 2.63 -7.61 -5.87
N VAL A 212 3.95 -7.50 -5.83
CA VAL A 212 4.68 -6.37 -6.37
C VAL A 212 5.79 -6.93 -7.24
N GLU A 213 5.78 -6.56 -8.51
CA GLU A 213 6.64 -7.14 -9.53
C GLU A 213 7.42 -6.05 -10.25
N LEU A 214 8.70 -6.29 -10.51
CA LEU A 214 9.48 -5.49 -11.45
C LEU A 214 9.14 -5.96 -12.86
N ILE A 215 8.46 -5.11 -13.64
CA ILE A 215 8.00 -5.48 -14.99
C ILE A 215 8.87 -4.88 -16.09
N ASN A 216 9.61 -3.82 -15.79
CA ASN A 216 10.56 -3.23 -16.72
C ASN A 216 11.71 -2.56 -15.96
N GLU A 217 12.91 -2.70 -16.50
CA GLU A 217 14.12 -2.09 -15.97
C GLU A 217 15.01 -1.69 -17.15
N ASN A 218 15.42 -0.43 -17.15
CA ASN A 218 16.34 0.13 -18.11
C ASN A 218 17.61 0.57 -17.39
N ILE A 219 18.75 0.07 -17.84
CA ILE A 219 20.06 0.34 -17.26
C ILE A 219 20.91 0.99 -18.35
N ALA A 220 21.25 2.25 -18.16
CA ALA A 220 22.01 3.04 -19.12
C ALA A 220 23.16 3.79 -18.46
N ASP A 221 24.12 4.19 -19.27
CA ASP A 221 25.15 5.16 -18.89
C ASP A 221 24.45 6.51 -18.60
N GLY A 222 24.75 7.10 -17.45
CA GLY A 222 24.13 8.32 -16.97
C GLY A 222 24.56 9.58 -17.73
N ASP A 223 25.67 9.52 -18.46
CA ASP A 223 26.25 10.65 -19.20
C ASP A 223 25.82 10.67 -20.67
N ASN A 224 25.66 9.50 -21.30
CA ASN A 224 25.41 9.38 -22.75
C ASN A 224 24.21 8.49 -23.14
N ASP A 225 23.43 8.00 -22.17
CA ASP A 225 22.25 7.13 -22.37
C ASP A 225 22.54 5.80 -23.10
N CYS A 226 23.81 5.39 -23.22
CA CYS A 226 24.18 4.12 -23.82
C CYS A 226 23.66 2.95 -22.98
N VAL A 227 23.04 1.95 -23.63
CA VAL A 227 22.44 0.80 -22.92
C VAL A 227 23.53 -0.11 -22.37
N LEU A 228 23.56 -0.27 -21.05
CA LEU A 228 24.57 -1.05 -20.32
C LEU A 228 24.07 -2.43 -19.91
N GLY A 229 22.75 -2.68 -19.87
CA GLY A 229 22.20 -3.93 -19.35
C GLY A 229 20.80 -4.26 -19.85
N VAL A 230 20.30 -5.41 -19.39
CA VAL A 230 18.94 -5.91 -19.63
C VAL A 230 18.23 -6.12 -18.29
N ALA A 231 16.90 -6.05 -18.29
CA ALA A 231 16.10 -6.21 -17.08
C ALA A 231 16.41 -7.54 -16.35
N GLY A 232 16.65 -7.47 -15.04
CA GLY A 232 16.91 -8.64 -14.20
C GLY A 232 18.36 -9.15 -14.19
N ALA A 233 19.28 -8.47 -14.88
CA ALA A 233 20.72 -8.65 -14.68
C ALA A 233 21.20 -7.80 -13.49
N ALA A 234 22.28 -8.22 -12.83
CA ALA A 234 22.89 -7.42 -11.76
C ALA A 234 23.21 -6.01 -12.29
N PRO A 235 22.64 -4.95 -11.70
CA PRO A 235 22.78 -3.62 -12.24
C PRO A 235 24.25 -3.21 -12.19
N CYS A 236 24.76 -2.68 -13.30
CA CYS A 236 26.07 -2.02 -13.37
C CYS A 236 27.33 -2.87 -13.09
N ASP A 237 27.19 -4.18 -12.80
CA ASP A 237 28.30 -5.12 -12.52
C ASP A 237 28.83 -5.83 -13.78
N THR A 238 27.92 -6.19 -14.69
CA THR A 238 28.25 -6.90 -15.93
C THR A 238 27.66 -6.11 -17.07
N TYR A 239 28.50 -5.40 -17.81
CA TYR A 239 28.07 -4.78 -19.07
C TYR A 239 27.46 -5.88 -19.93
N GLY A 240 26.17 -5.79 -20.25
CA GLY A 240 25.43 -6.86 -20.90
C GLY A 240 26.02 -7.25 -22.27
N ASN A 241 25.44 -6.77 -23.37
CA ASN A 241 25.97 -7.03 -24.72
C ASN A 241 26.92 -5.92 -25.22
N THR A 242 27.15 -4.86 -24.45
CA THR A 242 27.84 -3.63 -24.88
C THR A 242 28.96 -3.30 -23.91
N SER A 243 30.21 -3.13 -24.37
CA SER A 243 31.32 -2.70 -23.48
C SER A 243 31.29 -1.17 -23.24
N LEU A 244 31.84 -0.69 -22.12
CA LEU A 244 32.00 0.76 -21.87
C LEU A 244 32.71 1.51 -22.98
N GLN A 245 33.73 0.87 -23.57
CA GLN A 245 34.46 1.43 -24.69
C GLN A 245 33.55 1.66 -25.90
N ALA A 246 32.54 0.81 -26.11
CA ALA A 246 31.54 1.01 -27.14
C ALA A 246 30.57 2.16 -26.82
N CYS A 247 30.37 2.48 -25.54
CA CYS A 247 29.63 3.66 -25.10
C CYS A 247 30.49 4.94 -25.09
N GLY A 248 31.81 4.84 -25.36
CA GLY A 248 32.71 6.00 -25.41
C GLY A 248 33.01 6.63 -24.03
N SER A 249 32.69 5.95 -22.93
CA SER A 249 33.01 6.39 -21.57
C SER A 249 34.12 5.54 -20.94
N THR A 250 34.90 6.16 -20.06
CA THR A 250 35.95 5.51 -19.25
C THR A 250 35.63 5.51 -17.75
N ALA A 251 34.52 6.16 -17.36
CA ALA A 251 34.05 6.23 -15.98
C ALA A 251 32.55 5.93 -15.95
N LEU A 252 32.12 5.10 -15.00
CA LEU A 252 30.71 4.71 -14.91
C LEU A 252 29.90 5.73 -14.09
N SER A 253 28.98 6.42 -14.76
CA SER A 253 27.71 6.81 -14.15
C SER A 253 26.66 5.84 -14.67
N CYS A 254 25.96 5.14 -13.79
CA CYS A 254 24.93 4.16 -14.14
C CYS A 254 23.58 4.70 -13.70
N ARG A 255 22.63 4.79 -14.64
CA ARG A 255 21.26 5.23 -14.41
C ARG A 255 20.33 4.03 -14.54
N ILE A 256 19.57 3.76 -13.49
CA ILE A 256 18.61 2.66 -13.41
C ILE A 256 17.19 3.22 -13.32
N ASP A 257 16.37 2.89 -14.31
CA ASP A 257 14.97 3.26 -14.41
C ASP A 257 14.10 2.01 -14.28
N ARG A 258 13.22 1.96 -13.28
CA ARG A 258 12.36 0.79 -13.02
C ARG A 258 10.88 1.11 -13.08
N LEU A 259 10.10 0.15 -13.55
CA LEU A 259 8.64 0.16 -13.52
C LEU A 259 8.15 -1.05 -12.74
N TYR A 260 7.35 -0.78 -11.73
CA TYR A 260 6.74 -1.79 -10.87
C TYR A 260 5.26 -1.91 -11.15
N LYS A 261 4.76 -3.15 -11.05
CA LYS A 261 3.35 -3.50 -11.05
C LYS A 261 2.96 -3.92 -9.64
N VAL A 262 1.94 -3.30 -9.10
CA VAL A 262 1.31 -3.67 -7.82
C VAL A 262 -0.04 -4.29 -8.17
N THR A 263 -0.26 -5.53 -7.74
CA THR A 263 -1.55 -6.21 -7.88
C THR A 263 -2.08 -6.56 -6.50
N LEU A 264 -3.31 -6.14 -6.23
CA LEU A 264 -4.03 -6.49 -5.02
C LEU A 264 -5.41 -7.02 -5.39
N CYS A 265 -5.74 -8.19 -4.87
CA CYS A 265 -7.06 -8.78 -5.03
C CYS A 265 -7.63 -9.20 -3.67
N ALA A 266 -8.89 -8.82 -3.44
CA ALA A 266 -9.60 -9.07 -2.20
C ALA A 266 -11.10 -9.26 -2.44
N TYR A 267 -11.80 -9.86 -1.47
CA TYR A 267 -13.25 -10.06 -1.52
C TYR A 267 -13.85 -10.09 -0.11
N PRO A 268 -15.16 -9.86 0.05
CA PRO A 268 -15.78 -9.73 1.36
C PRO A 268 -16.01 -11.04 2.13
N LYS A 269 -15.78 -12.20 1.51
CA LYS A 269 -16.01 -13.53 2.10
C LYS A 269 -14.68 -14.15 2.53
N SER A 270 -14.67 -15.06 3.49
CA SER A 270 -13.44 -15.66 4.02
C SER A 270 -13.12 -17.03 3.40
N ILE A 271 -13.19 -17.14 2.07
CA ILE A 271 -12.94 -18.39 1.35
C ILE A 271 -11.70 -18.19 0.50
N ASP A 272 -10.59 -18.87 0.80
CA ASP A 272 -9.32 -18.70 0.09
C ASP A 272 -9.37 -18.94 -1.44
N ASN A 273 -8.44 -18.35 -2.18
CA ASN A 273 -8.22 -18.53 -3.62
C ASN A 273 -9.40 -18.15 -4.54
N GLN A 274 -10.24 -17.19 -4.13
CA GLN A 274 -11.35 -16.74 -4.99
C GLN A 274 -10.89 -15.80 -6.10
N CYS A 275 -9.76 -15.12 -5.95
CA CYS A 275 -9.28 -14.18 -6.96
C CYS A 275 -8.93 -14.85 -8.31
N ALA A 276 -8.68 -16.16 -8.30
CA ALA A 276 -8.50 -16.96 -9.52
C ALA A 276 -9.82 -17.20 -10.30
N ASN A 277 -10.97 -17.15 -9.62
CA ASN A 277 -12.28 -17.53 -10.16
C ASN A 277 -13.20 -16.33 -10.46
N ASP A 278 -12.70 -15.10 -10.28
CA ASP A 278 -13.39 -13.84 -10.58
C ASP A 278 -14.83 -13.71 -10.01
N PRO A 279 -15.01 -13.72 -8.67
CA PRO A 279 -16.33 -13.62 -8.06
C PRO A 279 -16.97 -12.23 -8.25
N ASP A 280 -18.30 -12.16 -8.24
CA ASP A 280 -19.08 -10.93 -8.48
C ASP A 280 -18.75 -9.75 -7.53
N ASP A 281 -18.19 -10.01 -6.35
CA ASP A 281 -17.80 -9.00 -5.35
C ASP A 281 -16.27 -8.81 -5.23
N LYS A 282 -15.51 -9.15 -6.28
CA LYS A 282 -14.05 -9.01 -6.29
C LYS A 282 -13.65 -7.54 -6.30
N ILE A 283 -12.81 -7.15 -5.35
CA ILE A 283 -12.09 -5.88 -5.36
C ILE A 283 -10.71 -6.15 -5.94
N TYR A 284 -10.48 -5.67 -7.17
CA TYR A 284 -9.21 -5.84 -7.87
C TYR A 284 -8.58 -4.49 -8.17
N VAL A 285 -7.30 -4.39 -7.83
CA VAL A 285 -6.50 -3.21 -8.06
C VAL A 285 -5.22 -3.63 -8.77
N GLU A 286 -4.97 -3.02 -9.91
CA GLU A 286 -3.73 -3.14 -10.65
C GLU A 286 -3.20 -1.75 -10.92
N LEU A 287 -2.00 -1.48 -10.41
CA LEU A 287 -1.40 -0.16 -10.44
C LEU A 287 0.06 -0.25 -10.87
N TYR A 288 0.49 0.75 -11.63
CA TYR A 288 1.85 0.84 -12.14
C TYR A 288 2.55 2.05 -11.54
N ALA A 289 3.77 1.85 -11.04
CA ALA A 289 4.55 2.92 -10.43
C ALA A 289 6.02 2.88 -10.86
N LYS A 290 6.54 4.08 -11.10
CA LYS A 290 7.94 4.34 -11.39
C LYS A 290 8.48 5.34 -10.34
N PRO A 291 9.67 5.12 -9.78
CA PRO A 291 10.35 6.13 -8.96
C PRO A 291 10.48 7.46 -9.69
N ARG A 292 10.30 8.60 -8.99
CA ARG A 292 10.38 9.93 -9.62
C ARG A 292 11.76 10.23 -10.19
N ASN A 293 12.79 9.73 -9.52
CA ASN A 293 14.17 9.85 -9.95
C ASN A 293 14.69 8.45 -10.27
N ALA A 294 15.46 8.35 -11.35
CA ALA A 294 16.25 7.17 -11.62
C ALA A 294 17.30 6.99 -10.50
N VAL A 295 17.65 5.75 -10.20
CA VAL A 295 18.76 5.49 -9.29
C VAL A 295 20.06 5.78 -10.05
N LEU A 296 20.92 6.60 -9.46
CA LEU A 296 22.23 6.93 -10.00
C LEU A 296 23.31 6.28 -9.15
N ILE A 297 24.14 5.45 -9.79
CA ILE A 297 25.25 4.74 -9.15
C ILE A 297 26.53 5.12 -9.87
N GLN A 298 27.56 5.49 -9.13
CA GLN A 298 28.90 5.57 -9.68
C GLN A 298 29.52 4.18 -9.56
N ALA A 299 29.82 3.51 -10.66
CA ALA A 299 30.52 2.24 -10.53
C ALA A 299 32.02 2.49 -10.32
N ALA A 300 32.70 1.59 -9.60
CA ALA A 300 34.10 1.81 -9.28
C ALA A 300 34.95 1.81 -10.55
N ALA A 301 35.96 2.67 -10.57
CA ALA A 301 37.03 2.55 -11.54
C ALA A 301 37.70 1.17 -11.35
N SER A 302 37.73 0.36 -12.40
CA SER A 302 38.53 -0.85 -12.45
C SER A 302 40.02 -0.55 -12.63
#